data_AF-A0A966KRE4-F1
#
_entry.id   AF-A0A966KRE4-F1
#
_cell.length_a   1.000
_cell.length_b   1.000
_cell.length_c   1.000
_cell.angle_alpha   90.00
_cell.angle_beta   90.00
_cell.angle_gamma   90.00
#
_symmetry.space_group_name_H-M   'P 1'
#
loop_
_entity.id
_entity.type
_entity.pdbx_description
1 polymer ?
#
loop_
_entity_poly.entity_id
_entity_poly.type
_entity_poly.pdbx_seq_one_letter_code
_entity_poly.pdbx_strand_id
1 'polypeptide(L)'
;MLALRADHAAARDALHEHVELDVPPLAELVTRLGIFEVATQATTFAEHLARPDLGRRLSDAAMEQLATSCPSPVDVQFLIGDGLSSAAVRTQVPVLLPMLIEAATDRGLRVGRPFLVRNCRVGVLNDVGARRESLGVSGLASTARRHR
;
A
#
# COMPACT_ATOMS: atom_id res chain seq x y z
N MET A 1 -33.70 -4.85 -15.36
CA MET A 1 -32.80 -6.03 -15.35
C MET A 1 -31.48 -5.80 -16.10
N LEU A 2 -31.42 -4.94 -17.13
CA LEU A 2 -30.18 -4.59 -17.85
C LEU A 2 -29.22 -3.71 -17.03
N ALA A 3 -29.74 -2.70 -16.32
CA ALA A 3 -28.94 -1.84 -15.44
C ALA A 3 -28.17 -2.64 -14.36
N LEU A 4 -28.86 -3.55 -13.66
CA LEU A 4 -28.23 -4.43 -12.65
C LEU A 4 -27.08 -5.29 -13.22
N ARG A 5 -27.19 -5.73 -14.49
CA ARG A 5 -26.12 -6.52 -15.14
C ARG A 5 -24.95 -5.65 -15.58
N ALA A 6 -25.22 -4.43 -16.03
CA ALA A 6 -24.19 -3.44 -16.36
C ALA A 6 -23.43 -3.01 -15.09
N ASP A 7 -24.15 -2.72 -14.01
CA ASP A 7 -23.55 -2.38 -12.70
C ASP A 7 -22.74 -3.55 -12.15
N HIS A 8 -23.20 -4.80 -12.34
CA HIS A 8 -22.45 -5.99 -11.93
C HIS A 8 -21.17 -6.21 -12.74
N ALA A 9 -21.19 -5.95 -14.06
CA ALA A 9 -20.00 -6.02 -14.90
C ALA A 9 -19.00 -4.93 -14.51
N ALA A 10 -19.45 -3.68 -14.37
CA ALA A 10 -18.61 -2.56 -13.93
C ALA A 10 -18.01 -2.80 -12.55
N ALA A 11 -18.77 -3.37 -11.60
CA ALA A 11 -18.27 -3.73 -10.29
C ALA A 11 -17.20 -4.85 -10.34
N ARG A 12 -17.31 -5.79 -11.28
CA ARG A 12 -16.31 -6.84 -11.50
C ARG A 12 -15.05 -6.32 -12.18
N ASP A 13 -15.19 -5.39 -13.12
CA ASP A 13 -14.05 -4.79 -13.82
C ASP A 13 -13.26 -3.87 -12.88
N ALA A 14 -13.95 -3.12 -12.02
CA ALA A 14 -13.33 -2.32 -10.97
C ALA A 14 -12.55 -3.14 -9.93
N LEU A 15 -12.88 -4.43 -9.76
CA LEU A 15 -12.10 -5.34 -8.90
C LEU A 15 -10.77 -5.74 -9.54
N HIS A 16 -10.65 -5.69 -10.87
CA HIS A 16 -9.43 -6.07 -11.59
C HIS A 16 -8.53 -4.88 -11.96
N GLU A 17 -8.97 -3.64 -11.74
CA GLU A 17 -8.12 -2.48 -11.95
C GLU A 17 -7.00 -2.43 -10.91
N HIS A 18 -5.75 -2.57 -11.37
CA HIS A 18 -4.56 -2.43 -10.55
C HIS A 18 -4.20 -0.95 -10.36
N VAL A 19 -3.53 -0.63 -9.25
CA VAL A 19 -2.95 0.70 -9.05
C VAL A 19 -1.72 0.82 -9.93
N GLU A 20 -1.76 1.73 -10.89
CA GLU A 20 -0.61 2.18 -11.67
C GLU A 20 -0.01 3.43 -11.01
N LEU A 21 1.27 3.36 -10.65
CA LEU A 21 1.98 4.44 -9.93
C LEU A 21 2.50 5.53 -10.89
N ASP A 22 2.77 5.18 -12.14
CA ASP A 22 3.35 6.02 -13.17
C ASP A 22 2.32 6.84 -13.96
N VAL A 23 1.03 6.75 -13.59
CA VAL A 23 -0.05 7.50 -14.22
C VAL A 23 -0.62 8.60 -13.30
N PRO A 24 -1.13 9.72 -13.85
CA PRO A 24 -1.84 10.71 -13.07
C PRO A 24 -3.07 10.11 -12.34
N PRO A 25 -3.35 10.53 -11.10
CA PRO A 25 -2.69 11.60 -10.33
C PRO A 25 -1.50 11.13 -9.47
N LEU A 26 -1.08 9.86 -9.56
CA LEU A 26 -0.04 9.31 -8.68
C LEU A 26 1.38 9.57 -9.18
N ALA A 27 1.58 9.70 -10.51
CA ALA A 27 2.90 9.87 -11.12
C ALA A 27 3.75 10.95 -10.46
N GLU A 28 3.21 12.17 -10.29
CA GLU A 28 3.93 13.29 -9.69
C GLU A 28 4.28 13.01 -8.21
N LEU A 29 3.35 12.43 -7.46
CA LEU A 29 3.55 12.06 -6.06
C LEU A 29 4.64 11.01 -5.92
N VAL A 30 4.65 10.02 -6.82
CA VAL A 30 5.60 8.92 -6.87
C VAL A 30 7.00 9.45 -7.13
N THR A 31 7.17 10.36 -8.09
CA THR A 31 8.46 11.01 -8.34
C THR A 31 8.89 11.86 -7.15
N ARG A 32 7.99 12.67 -6.58
CA ARG A 32 8.30 13.60 -5.48
C ARG A 32 8.70 12.88 -4.17
N LEU A 33 7.98 11.83 -3.80
CA LEU A 33 8.21 11.08 -2.57
C LEU A 33 9.09 9.83 -2.76
N GLY A 34 9.49 9.56 -4.01
CA GLY A 34 10.22 8.37 -4.39
C GLY A 34 9.44 7.09 -4.09
N ILE A 35 8.12 7.05 -4.27
CA ILE A 35 7.34 5.85 -3.92
C ILE A 35 7.81 4.68 -4.79
N PHE A 36 8.05 3.53 -4.16
CA PHE A 36 8.34 2.29 -4.86
C PHE A 36 7.28 1.24 -4.57
N GLU A 37 7.29 0.18 -5.34
CA GLU A 37 6.33 -0.90 -5.24
C GLU A 37 6.98 -2.20 -4.79
N VAL A 38 6.25 -2.95 -3.96
CA VAL A 38 6.56 -4.33 -3.58
C VAL A 38 5.30 -5.18 -3.63
N ALA A 39 5.46 -6.51 -3.63
CA ALA A 39 4.34 -7.45 -3.68
C ALA A 39 4.24 -8.31 -2.42
N THR A 40 3.01 -8.76 -2.12
CA THR A 40 2.80 -9.86 -1.17
C THR A 40 3.16 -11.21 -1.81
N GLN A 41 3.01 -12.30 -1.05
CA GLN A 41 3.11 -13.65 -1.58
C GLN A 41 1.97 -13.99 -2.56
N ALA A 42 0.88 -13.21 -2.58
CA ALA A 42 -0.14 -13.32 -3.60
C ALA A 42 0.34 -12.63 -4.89
N THR A 43 0.58 -13.42 -5.93
CA THR A 43 1.13 -12.96 -7.21
C THR A 43 0.06 -12.45 -8.17
N THR A 44 -1.19 -12.88 -7.99
CA THR A 44 -2.32 -12.52 -8.83
C THR A 44 -3.51 -12.04 -8.00
N PHE A 45 -4.41 -11.28 -8.61
CA PHE A 45 -5.67 -10.86 -7.95
C PHE A 45 -6.56 -12.06 -7.59
N ALA A 46 -6.58 -13.09 -8.44
CA ALA A 46 -7.29 -14.34 -8.14
C ALA A 46 -6.75 -15.02 -6.88
N GLU A 47 -5.41 -15.08 -6.73
CA GLU A 47 -4.75 -15.60 -5.54
C GLU A 47 -5.01 -14.71 -4.32
N HIS A 48 -4.99 -13.38 -4.48
CA HIS A 48 -5.36 -12.44 -3.42
C HIS A 48 -6.77 -12.71 -2.85
N LEU A 49 -7.74 -13.05 -3.73
CA LEU A 49 -9.10 -13.39 -3.34
C LEU A 49 -9.19 -14.78 -2.70
N ALA A 50 -8.56 -15.79 -3.30
CA ALA A 50 -8.66 -17.18 -2.87
C ALA A 50 -7.80 -17.51 -1.64
N ARG A 51 -6.69 -16.79 -1.43
CA ARG A 51 -5.66 -17.05 -0.42
C ARG A 51 -5.36 -15.81 0.41
N PRO A 52 -6.25 -15.45 1.35
CA PRO A 52 -6.07 -14.27 2.20
C PRO A 52 -4.85 -14.37 3.12
N ASP A 53 -4.30 -15.57 3.33
CA ASP A 53 -3.06 -15.79 4.06
C ASP A 53 -1.82 -15.27 3.30
N LEU A 54 -1.77 -15.45 1.98
CA LEU A 54 -0.66 -14.98 1.13
C LEU A 54 -0.66 -13.45 1.01
N GLY A 55 -1.85 -12.84 0.91
CA GLY A 55 -1.97 -11.38 0.90
C GLY A 55 -1.61 -10.71 2.23
N ARG A 56 -1.39 -11.46 3.32
CA ARG A 56 -0.93 -10.93 4.62
C ARG A 56 0.58 -11.00 4.80
N ARG A 57 1.33 -11.54 3.84
CA ARG A 57 2.77 -11.77 3.93
C ARG A 57 3.48 -11.14 2.76
N LEU A 58 4.58 -10.42 3.01
CA LEU A 58 5.43 -9.94 1.94
C LEU A 58 6.20 -11.09 1.29
N SER A 59 6.43 -10.98 -0.03
CA SER A 59 7.33 -11.88 -0.72
C SER A 59 8.78 -11.68 -0.25
N ASP A 60 9.64 -12.67 -0.47
CA ASP A 60 11.04 -12.57 -0.05
C ASP A 60 11.78 -11.45 -0.83
N ALA A 61 11.49 -11.29 -2.12
CA ALA A 61 11.99 -10.18 -2.93
C ALA A 61 11.55 -8.81 -2.40
N ALA A 62 10.28 -8.70 -1.94
CA ALA A 62 9.80 -7.49 -1.30
C ALA A 62 10.58 -7.17 -0.01
N MET A 63 10.96 -8.19 0.76
CA MET A 63 11.75 -8.00 1.97
C MET A 63 13.16 -7.49 1.69
N GLU A 64 13.84 -8.08 0.70
CA GLU A 64 15.15 -7.61 0.28
C GLU A 64 15.09 -6.15 -0.19
N GLN A 65 14.09 -5.83 -1.01
CA GLN A 65 13.88 -4.46 -1.49
C GLN A 65 13.60 -3.47 -0.36
N LEU A 66 12.82 -3.87 0.67
CA LEU A 66 12.59 -3.05 1.85
C LEU A 66 13.87 -2.84 2.67
N ALA A 67 14.70 -3.87 2.82
CA ALA A 67 15.96 -3.75 3.55
C ALA A 67 16.91 -2.75 2.88
N THR A 68 16.93 -2.68 1.54
CA THR A 68 17.74 -1.70 0.80
C THR A 68 17.09 -0.31 0.72
N SER A 69 15.77 -0.24 0.55
CA SER A 69 15.06 1.01 0.21
C SER A 69 14.52 1.78 1.43
N CYS A 70 14.43 1.15 2.59
CA CYS A 70 13.94 1.74 3.84
C CYS A 70 15.00 1.67 4.96
N PRO A 71 16.11 2.42 4.85
CA PRO A 71 17.18 2.40 5.84
C PRO A 71 16.69 2.82 7.23
N SER A 72 17.29 2.23 8.26
CA SER A 72 17.07 2.56 9.67
C SER A 72 18.07 3.65 10.10
N PRO A 73 17.73 4.53 11.08
CA PRO A 73 16.49 4.58 11.87
C PRO A 73 15.39 5.48 11.29
N VAL A 74 14.14 5.01 11.34
CA VAL A 74 12.92 5.77 11.04
C VAL A 74 11.92 5.61 12.17
N ASP A 75 11.12 6.65 12.43
CA ASP A 75 10.08 6.65 13.47
C ASP A 75 8.70 6.35 12.88
N VAL A 76 8.45 6.71 11.62
CA VAL A 76 7.17 6.42 10.97
C VAL A 76 7.40 5.91 9.56
N GLN A 77 6.73 4.81 9.23
CA GLN A 77 6.69 4.26 7.87
C GLN A 77 5.27 4.28 7.32
N PHE A 78 5.11 4.88 6.14
CA PHE A 78 3.86 4.87 5.40
C PHE A 78 3.85 3.74 4.38
N LEU A 79 2.72 3.04 4.34
CA LEU A 79 2.45 1.93 3.44
C LEU A 79 1.11 2.17 2.75
N ILE A 80 1.12 2.11 1.42
CA ILE A 80 -0.08 2.20 0.58
C ILE A 80 -0.45 0.77 0.20
N GLY A 81 -1.70 0.37 0.38
CA GLY A 81 -2.19 -0.93 -0.05
C GLY A 81 -3.15 -0.78 -1.22
N ASP A 82 -2.93 -1.52 -2.30
CA ASP A 82 -3.85 -1.58 -3.44
C ASP A 82 -5.17 -2.31 -3.11
N GLY A 83 -5.10 -3.31 -2.22
CA GLY A 83 -6.25 -3.93 -1.56
C GLY A 83 -7.37 -4.35 -2.50
N LEU A 84 -8.61 -4.01 -2.13
CA LEU A 84 -9.81 -4.29 -2.94
C LEU A 84 -10.26 -3.08 -3.79
N SER A 85 -9.58 -1.94 -3.72
CA SER A 85 -10.02 -0.73 -4.44
C SER A 85 -8.84 0.17 -4.83
N SER A 86 -8.39 0.01 -6.07
CA SER A 86 -7.43 0.90 -6.72
C SER A 86 -7.98 2.33 -6.90
N ALA A 87 -9.29 2.47 -7.12
CA ALA A 87 -9.96 3.77 -7.20
C ALA A 87 -9.82 4.58 -5.89
N ALA A 88 -9.93 3.94 -4.73
CA ALA A 88 -9.73 4.61 -3.44
C ALA A 88 -8.28 5.11 -3.31
N VAL A 89 -7.31 4.31 -3.74
CA VAL A 89 -5.89 4.71 -3.74
C VAL A 89 -5.66 5.92 -4.63
N ARG A 90 -6.17 5.90 -5.88
CA ARG A 90 -5.99 6.99 -6.85
C ARG A 90 -6.62 8.31 -6.40
N THR A 91 -7.74 8.26 -5.66
CA THR A 91 -8.45 9.46 -5.21
C THR A 91 -7.95 10.00 -3.88
N GLN A 92 -7.55 9.13 -2.95
CA GLN A 92 -7.23 9.53 -1.58
C GLN A 92 -5.74 9.74 -1.33
N VAL A 93 -4.86 8.91 -1.90
CA VAL A 93 -3.42 8.96 -1.61
C VAL A 93 -2.75 10.27 -2.04
N PRO A 94 -3.06 10.87 -3.21
CA PRO A 94 -2.47 12.15 -3.61
C PRO A 94 -2.72 13.29 -2.63
N VAL A 95 -3.83 13.24 -1.89
CA VAL A 95 -4.20 14.26 -0.91
C VAL A 95 -3.72 13.90 0.49
N LEU A 96 -3.98 12.67 0.95
CA LEU A 96 -3.73 12.27 2.33
C LEU A 96 -2.26 12.03 2.64
N LEU A 97 -1.52 11.41 1.73
CA LEU A 97 -0.14 11.01 2.02
C LEU A 97 0.79 12.22 2.25
N PRO A 98 0.75 13.30 1.43
CA PRO A 98 1.54 14.49 1.70
C PRO A 98 1.23 15.13 3.06
N MET A 99 -0.06 15.28 3.39
CA MET A 99 -0.49 15.87 4.67
C MET A 99 -0.01 15.06 5.87
N LEU A 100 -0.04 13.72 5.77
CA LEU A 100 0.44 12.85 6.85
C LEU A 100 1.97 12.91 7.01
N ILE A 101 2.71 13.00 5.90
CA ILE A 101 4.15 13.15 5.93
C ILE A 101 4.53 14.50 6.55
N GLU A 102 3.91 15.59 6.10
CA GLU A 102 4.11 16.94 6.62
C GLU A 102 3.84 16.97 8.13
N ALA A 103 2.68 16.48 8.57
CA ALA A 103 2.33 16.44 9.99
C ALA A 103 3.28 15.57 10.85
N ALA A 104 3.89 14.52 10.27
CA ALA A 104 4.89 13.71 10.96
C ALA A 104 6.24 14.45 11.04
N THR A 105 6.66 15.10 9.96
CA THR A 105 7.88 15.89 9.90
C THR A 105 7.81 17.12 10.82
N ASP A 106 6.66 17.80 10.90
CA ASP A 106 6.43 18.93 11.81
C ASP A 106 6.56 18.53 13.29
N ARG A 107 6.30 17.26 13.60
CA ARG A 107 6.49 16.68 14.94
C ARG A 107 7.93 16.22 15.19
N GLY A 108 8.84 16.42 14.25
CA GLY A 108 10.23 16.00 14.33
C GLY A 108 10.44 14.49 14.13
N LEU A 109 9.46 13.77 13.56
CA LEU A 109 9.58 12.33 13.32
C LEU A 109 10.37 12.07 12.03
N ARG A 110 11.27 11.08 12.07
CA ARG A 110 11.98 10.59 10.89
C ARG A 110 11.05 9.72 10.07
N VAL A 111 10.60 10.25 8.93
CA VAL A 111 9.68 9.55 8.03
C VAL A 111 10.49 8.69 7.06
N GLY A 112 10.16 7.40 6.99
CA GLY A 112 10.72 6.48 6.00
C GLY A 112 10.11 6.67 4.62
N ARG A 113 10.87 6.28 3.58
CA ARG A 113 10.44 6.33 2.18
C ARG A 113 9.14 5.53 1.99
N PRO A 114 8.00 6.14 1.58
CA PRO A 114 6.74 5.43 1.41
C PRO A 114 6.79 4.38 0.29
N PHE A 115 5.96 3.34 0.38
CA PHE A 115 5.87 2.30 -0.65
C PHE A 115 4.46 1.75 -0.81
N LEU A 116 4.16 1.24 -2.00
CA LEU A 116 2.95 0.51 -2.35
C LEU A 116 3.16 -0.98 -2.17
N VAL A 117 2.20 -1.67 -1.56
CA VAL A 117 2.16 -3.14 -1.50
C VAL A 117 1.03 -3.66 -2.36
N ARG A 118 1.39 -4.50 -3.33
CA ARG A 118 0.46 -5.17 -4.24
C ARG A 118 -0.19 -6.40 -3.65
N ASN A 119 -1.46 -6.60 -4.02
CA ASN A 119 -2.30 -7.72 -3.60
C ASN A 119 -2.42 -7.84 -2.08
N CYS A 120 -2.38 -6.70 -1.36
CA CYS A 120 -2.23 -6.72 0.08
C CYS A 120 -3.53 -6.89 0.86
N ARG A 121 -3.44 -7.53 2.03
CA ARG A 121 -4.48 -7.60 3.06
C ARG A 121 -4.01 -6.84 4.28
N VAL A 122 -4.94 -6.41 5.13
CA VAL A 122 -4.66 -5.63 6.35
C VAL A 122 -3.57 -6.26 7.24
N GLY A 123 -3.49 -7.60 7.29
CA GLY A 123 -2.48 -8.30 8.07
C GLY A 123 -1.03 -8.10 7.62
N VAL A 124 -0.78 -7.57 6.41
CA VAL A 124 0.57 -7.25 5.93
C VAL A 124 1.30 -6.24 6.81
N LEU A 125 0.55 -5.36 7.49
CA LEU A 125 1.11 -4.39 8.43
C LEU A 125 1.80 -5.09 9.60
N ASN A 126 1.26 -6.21 10.08
CA ASN A 126 1.88 -6.97 11.16
C ASN A 126 3.17 -7.65 10.68
N ASP A 127 3.20 -8.15 9.45
CA ASP A 127 4.37 -8.79 8.86
C ASP A 127 5.50 -7.77 8.64
N VAL A 128 5.17 -6.58 8.13
CA VAL A 128 6.11 -5.45 8.03
C VAL A 128 6.61 -5.03 9.41
N GLY A 129 5.71 -4.90 10.39
CA GLY A 129 6.05 -4.47 11.76
C GLY A 129 7.01 -5.43 12.43
N ALA A 130 6.66 -6.72 12.48
CA ALA A 130 7.49 -7.76 13.08
C ALA A 130 8.88 -7.84 12.44
N ARG A 131 8.97 -7.73 11.11
CA ARG A 131 10.24 -7.80 10.39
C ARG A 131 11.06 -6.51 10.45
N ARG A 132 10.44 -5.38 10.80
CA ARG A 132 11.15 -4.10 11.03
C ARG A 132 11.48 -3.85 12.49
N GLU A 133 10.77 -4.43 13.45
CA GLU A 133 11.20 -4.47 14.85
C GLU A 133 12.53 -5.22 14.98
N SER A 134 12.72 -6.32 14.22
CA SER A 134 14.04 -6.95 14.08
C SER A 134 15.11 -6.05 13.44
N LEU A 135 14.71 -4.91 12.85
CA LEU A 135 15.57 -3.89 12.23
C LEU A 135 15.55 -2.54 12.99
N GLY A 136 14.88 -2.45 14.14
CA GLY A 136 14.90 -1.29 15.05
C GLY A 136 13.94 -0.13 14.75
N VAL A 137 12.76 -0.37 14.17
CA VAL A 137 11.77 0.70 13.83
C VAL A 137 10.50 0.63 14.68
N SER A 138 10.03 1.77 15.19
CA SER A 138 8.80 1.91 16.01
C SER A 138 7.76 2.83 15.35
N GLY A 139 6.84 2.29 14.54
CA GLY A 139 5.65 3.02 14.08
C GLY A 139 5.23 2.73 12.63
N LEU A 140 4.04 2.12 12.46
CA LEU A 140 3.42 1.90 11.14
C LEU A 140 2.11 2.68 11.04
N ALA A 141 1.97 3.51 10.00
CA ALA A 141 0.75 4.23 9.69
C ALA A 141 0.15 3.72 8.37
N SER A 142 -1.13 3.35 8.39
CA SER A 142 -1.89 2.87 7.21
C SER A 142 -3.05 3.81 6.90
N THR A 143 -3.29 4.05 5.61
CA THR A 143 -4.36 4.92 5.10
C THR A 143 -5.70 4.20 4.87
N ALA A 144 -5.82 2.91 5.20
CA ALA A 144 -7.04 2.14 4.94
C ALA A 144 -8.18 2.53 5.90
N ARG A 145 -9.15 3.34 5.44
CA ARG A 145 -10.43 3.54 6.15
C ARG A 145 -11.20 2.23 6.21
N ARG A 146 -11.53 1.78 7.42
CA ARG A 146 -12.57 0.77 7.64
C ARG A 146 -13.91 1.35 7.20
N HIS A 147 -14.44 0.90 6.07
CA HIS A 147 -15.89 0.95 5.88
C HIS A 147 -16.49 -0.14 6.78
N ARG A 148 -17.27 0.31 7.77
CA ARG A 148 -18.22 -0.55 8.49
C ARG A 148 -19.43 -0.80 7.61
#